data_AF-A0A353RM56-F1
#
_entry.id   AF-A0A353RM56-F1
#
_cell.length_a   1.000
_cell.length_b   1.000
_cell.length_c   1.000
_cell.angle_alpha   90.00
_cell.angle_beta   90.00
_cell.angle_gamma   90.00
#
_symmetry.space_group_name_H-M   'P 1'
#
loop_
_entity.id
_entity.type
_entity.pdbx_description
1 polymer ?
#
loop_
_entity_poly.entity_id
_entity_poly.type
_entity_poly.pdbx_seq_one_letter_code
_entity_poly.pdbx_strand_id
1 'polypeptide(L)'
;IATGVGSWKTMLSVFLGGLVSVLLVNLFAQNAIMEMPVHYHFLLGGFAFGAVFMATDPVTSARTEKGKWIYGFLIGMLAITIRVFNPGYPEGMMLA
;
A
#
# COMPACT_ATOMS: atom_id res chain seq x y z
N ILE A 1 11.01 -6.40 11.38
CA ILE A 1 10.66 -5.56 12.56
C ILE A 1 11.31 -6.08 13.84
N ALA A 2 11.09 -7.35 14.23
CA ALA A 2 11.71 -7.92 15.44
C ALA A 2 13.25 -7.94 15.43
N THR A 3 13.86 -7.98 14.24
CA THR A 3 15.32 -7.93 14.03
C THR A 3 15.90 -6.51 14.00
N GLY A 4 15.08 -5.46 14.16
CA GLY A 4 15.52 -4.06 14.14
C GLY A 4 15.86 -3.48 12.75
N VAL A 5 15.86 -4.30 11.70
CA VAL A 5 16.26 -3.90 10.34
C VAL A 5 15.17 -3.10 9.61
N GLY A 6 13.90 -3.48 9.80
CA GLY A 6 12.76 -2.89 9.09
C GLY A 6 11.97 -1.91 9.95
N SER A 7 11.62 -0.75 9.37
CA SER A 7 10.84 0.30 10.04
C SER A 7 9.36 -0.07 10.13
N TRP A 8 8.84 -0.19 11.36
CA TRP A 8 7.41 -0.42 11.60
C TRP A 8 6.53 0.76 11.17
N LYS A 9 7.09 1.98 11.17
CA LYS A 9 6.40 3.22 10.78
C LYS A 9 6.07 3.25 9.29
N THR A 10 6.99 2.81 8.43
CA THR A 10 6.74 2.75 6.99
C THR A 10 5.69 1.69 6.69
N MET A 11 5.79 0.51 7.32
CA MET A 11 4.79 -0.55 7.19
C MET A 11 3.39 -0.06 7.55
N LEU A 12 3.21 0.52 8.74
CA LEU A 12 1.92 1.07 9.16
C LEU A 12 1.41 2.12 8.19
N SER A 13 2.29 2.98 7.68
CA SER A 13 1.89 4.03 6.76
C SER A 13 1.43 3.49 5.40
N VAL A 14 2.02 2.40 4.89
CA VAL A 14 1.54 1.71 3.68
C VAL A 14 0.12 1.18 3.86
N PHE A 15 -0.16 0.52 4.99
CA PHE A 15 -1.51 0.05 5.28
C PHE A 15 -2.51 1.20 5.45
N LEU A 16 -2.12 2.29 6.10
CA LEU A 16 -2.97 3.48 6.23
C LEU A 16 -3.25 4.14 4.87
N GLY A 17 -2.23 4.30 4.01
CA GLY A 17 -2.38 4.85 2.67
C GLY A 17 -3.28 4.00 1.78
N GLY A 18 -3.11 2.68 1.83
CA GLY A 18 -4.00 1.75 1.16
C GLY A 18 -5.42 1.81 1.69
N LEU A 19 -5.62 1.91 3.02
CA LEU A 19 -6.94 1.94 3.64
C LEU A 19 -7.71 3.19 3.23
N VAL A 20 -7.05 4.35 3.31
CA VAL A 20 -7.64 5.63 2.88
C VAL A 20 -8.03 5.55 1.41
N SER A 21 -7.18 4.96 0.57
CA SER A 21 -7.42 4.88 -0.87
C SER A 21 -8.56 3.94 -1.22
N VAL A 22 -8.69 2.79 -0.54
CA VAL A 22 -9.84 1.90 -0.74
C VAL A 22 -11.12 2.58 -0.27
N LEU A 23 -11.13 3.25 0.89
CA LEU A 23 -12.31 3.96 1.37
C LEU A 23 -12.75 5.06 0.39
N LEU A 24 -11.79 5.83 -0.14
CA LEU A 24 -12.08 6.86 -1.14
C LEU A 24 -12.64 6.26 -2.43
N VAL A 25 -12.02 5.19 -2.94
CA VAL A 25 -12.48 4.49 -4.15
C VAL A 25 -13.86 3.88 -3.95
N ASN A 26 -14.14 3.31 -2.78
CA ASN A 26 -15.42 2.66 -2.47
C ASN A 26 -16.58 3.67 -2.43
N LEU A 27 -16.32 4.92 -2.02
CA LEU A 27 -17.32 6.02 -2.07
C LEU A 27 -17.73 6.40 -3.50
N PHE A 28 -16.85 6.22 -4.48
CA PHE A 28 -17.09 6.51 -5.90
C PHE A 28 -17.18 5.22 -6.74
N ALA A 29 -17.55 4.10 -6.11
CA ALA A 29 -17.51 2.81 -6.77
C ALA A 29 -18.44 2.75 -7.99
N GLN A 30 -17.85 2.46 -9.15
CA GLN A 30 -18.58 2.21 -10.40
C GLN A 30 -18.27 0.83 -11.02
N ASN A 31 -17.36 0.07 -10.40
CA ASN A 31 -16.86 -1.21 -10.90
C ASN A 31 -16.78 -2.24 -9.77
N ALA A 32 -16.92 -3.54 -10.10
CA ALA A 32 -16.86 -4.63 -9.13
C ALA A 32 -15.52 -4.70 -8.35
N ILE A 33 -14.42 -4.18 -8.92
CA ILE A 33 -13.11 -4.11 -8.27
C ILE A 33 -13.05 -2.97 -7.23
N MET A 34 -13.87 -1.91 -7.40
CA MET A 34 -13.97 -0.79 -6.45
C MET A 34 -14.85 -1.13 -5.25
N GLU A 35 -15.84 -2.00 -5.44
CA GLU A 35 -16.75 -2.46 -4.39
C GLU A 35 -16.13 -3.55 -3.50
N MET A 36 -14.94 -4.05 -3.86
CA MET A 36 -14.28 -5.09 -3.09
C MET A 36 -14.00 -4.65 -1.64
N PRO A 37 -14.24 -5.53 -0.65
CA PRO A 37 -13.97 -5.20 0.74
C PRO A 37 -12.47 -4.91 0.99
N VAL A 38 -12.18 -3.97 1.89
CA VAL A 38 -10.82 -3.53 2.25
C VAL A 38 -9.88 -4.70 2.60
N HIS A 39 -10.38 -5.70 3.31
CA HIS A 39 -9.58 -6.86 3.70
C HIS A 39 -9.12 -7.67 2.48
N TYR A 40 -9.93 -7.76 1.42
CA TYR A 40 -9.51 -8.42 0.19
C TYR A 40 -8.41 -7.64 -0.52
N HIS A 41 -8.42 -6.31 -0.52
CA HIS A 41 -7.34 -5.53 -1.12
C HIS A 41 -5.98 -5.72 -0.41
N PHE A 42 -5.99 -5.96 0.90
CA PHE A 42 -4.74 -6.19 1.65
C PHE A 42 -4.27 -7.63 1.64
N LEU A 43 -5.20 -8.59 1.65
CA LEU A 43 -4.89 -10.01 1.74
C LEU A 43 -4.69 -10.68 0.38
N LEU A 44 -5.27 -10.11 -0.69
CA LEU A 44 -5.06 -10.63 -2.04
C LEU A 44 -3.79 -10.06 -2.67
N GLY A 45 -3.04 -10.98 -3.27
CA GLY A 45 -1.93 -10.66 -4.12
C GLY A 45 -0.62 -10.36 -3.38
N GLY A 46 0.16 -9.45 -3.93
CA GLY A 46 1.49 -9.07 -3.43
C GLY A 46 1.52 -7.90 -2.45
N PHE A 47 0.37 -7.29 -2.10
CA PHE A 47 0.33 -6.04 -1.32
C PHE A 47 0.98 -6.19 0.06
N ALA A 48 0.54 -7.15 0.87
CA ALA A 48 1.10 -7.37 2.21
C ALA A 48 2.58 -7.80 2.15
N PHE A 49 2.95 -8.58 1.13
CA PHE A 49 4.34 -8.99 0.92
C PHE A 49 5.24 -7.77 0.61
N GLY A 50 4.83 -6.93 -0.35
CA GLY A 50 5.56 -5.72 -0.70
C GLY A 50 5.61 -4.71 0.44
N ALA A 51 4.51 -4.55 1.20
CA ALA A 51 4.47 -3.69 2.38
C ALA A 51 5.45 -4.13 3.48
N VAL A 52 5.73 -5.44 3.60
CA VAL A 52 6.60 -5.97 4.64
C VAL A 52 8.06 -6.08 4.21
N PHE A 53 8.32 -6.61 3.02
CA PHE A 53 9.69 -6.97 2.61
C PHE A 53 10.34 -5.96 1.67
N MET A 54 9.55 -5.22 0.90
CA MET A 54 10.05 -4.20 -0.02
C MET A 54 9.99 -2.83 0.65
N ALA A 55 8.82 -2.32 1.00
CA ALA A 55 8.66 -0.95 1.53
C ALA A 55 9.38 -0.67 2.88
N THR A 56 9.81 -1.70 3.61
CA THR A 56 10.54 -1.54 4.89
C THR A 56 12.05 -1.68 4.78
N ASP A 57 12.59 -1.83 3.58
CA ASP A 57 14.02 -1.99 3.40
C ASP A 57 14.79 -0.71 3.80
N PRO A 58 15.91 -0.81 4.53
CA PRO A 58 16.54 0.33 5.19
C PRO A 58 17.36 1.23 4.23
N VAL A 59 17.62 0.76 3.01
CA VAL A 59 18.46 1.47 2.02
C VAL A 59 17.60 2.39 1.16
N THR A 60 16.42 1.92 0.78
CA THR A 60 15.54 2.58 -0.17
C THR A 60 14.42 3.38 0.54
N SER A 61 14.10 3.05 1.79
CA SER A 61 13.16 3.82 2.60
C SER A 61 13.69 5.16 3.12
N ALA A 62 12.77 6.10 3.37
CA ALA A 62 13.09 7.42 3.90
C ALA A 62 13.78 7.35 5.28
N ARG A 63 14.92 8.04 5.43
CA ARG A 63 15.68 8.08 6.68
C ARG A 63 15.06 8.98 7.75
N THR A 64 14.32 10.02 7.35
CA THR A 64 13.71 10.99 8.28
C THR A 64 12.42 10.45 8.90
N GLU A 65 12.15 10.82 10.15
CA GLU A 65 10.98 10.34 10.90
C GLU A 65 9.64 10.72 10.23
N LYS A 66 9.52 11.96 9.74
CA LYS A 66 8.34 12.41 8.99
C LYS A 66 8.27 11.78 7.60
N GLY A 67 9.42 11.56 6.96
CA GLY A 67 9.51 10.97 5.63
C GLY A 67 9.01 9.53 5.59
N LYS A 68 9.24 8.73 6.64
CA LYS A 68 8.73 7.35 6.75
C LYS A 68 7.21 7.27 6.65
N TRP A 69 6.51 8.24 7.22
CA TRP A 69 5.05 8.31 7.14
C TRP A 69 4.60 8.70 5.73
N ILE A 70 5.13 9.79 5.17
CA ILE A 70 4.71 10.26 3.84
C ILE A 70 5.03 9.20 2.77
N TYR A 71 6.22 8.61 2.83
CA TYR A 71 6.67 7.59 1.88
C TYR A 71 5.76 6.36 1.86
N GLY A 72 5.52 5.74 3.02
CA GLY A 72 4.65 4.57 3.07
C GLY A 72 3.21 4.89 2.65
N PHE A 73 2.69 6.05 3.06
CA PHE A 73 1.33 6.47 2.69
C PHE A 73 1.16 6.57 1.17
N LEU A 74 2.12 7.17 0.48
CA LEU A 74 2.10 7.32 -0.98
C LEU A 74 2.15 5.96 -1.69
N ILE A 75 3.00 5.03 -1.24
CA ILE A 75 3.08 3.67 -1.82
C ILE A 75 1.73 2.96 -1.69
N GLY A 76 1.16 2.96 -0.48
CA GLY A 76 -0.14 2.33 -0.23
C GLY A 76 -1.25 2.92 -1.10
N MET A 77 -1.24 4.25 -1.29
CA MET A 77 -2.22 4.94 -2.12
C MET A 77 -2.05 4.62 -3.62
N LEU A 78 -0.82 4.65 -4.11
CA LEU A 78 -0.52 4.33 -5.51
C LEU A 78 -0.84 2.88 -5.84
N ALA A 79 -0.49 1.93 -4.97
CA ALA A 79 -0.75 0.52 -5.20
C ALA A 79 -2.26 0.21 -5.38
N ILE A 80 -3.12 0.83 -4.56
CA ILE A 80 -4.58 0.66 -4.67
C ILE A 80 -5.13 1.40 -5.88
N THR A 81 -4.66 2.62 -6.14
CA THR A 81 -5.09 3.40 -7.31
C THR A 81 -4.75 2.66 -8.61
N ILE A 82 -3.53 2.15 -8.75
CA ILE A 82 -3.11 1.38 -9.92
C ILE A 82 -3.96 0.12 -10.08
N ARG A 83 -4.20 -0.61 -8.99
CA ARG A 83 -5.04 -1.83 -9.03
C ARG A 83 -6.48 -1.55 -9.45
N VAL A 84 -7.04 -0.42 -9.06
CA VAL A 84 -8.44 -0.07 -9.32
C VAL A 84 -8.65 0.53 -10.72
N PHE A 85 -7.76 1.43 -11.14
CA PHE A 85 -7.92 2.20 -12.38
C PHE A 85 -7.25 1.55 -13.60
N ASN A 86 -6.40 0.53 -13.41
CA ASN A 86 -5.73 -0.15 -14.52
C ASN A 86 -6.16 -1.63 -14.65
N PRO A 87 -7.03 -1.97 -15.62
CA PRO A 87 -7.51 -3.34 -15.82
C PRO A 87 -6.41 -4.33 -16.26
N GLY A 88 -5.29 -3.83 -16.80
CA GLY A 88 -4.19 -4.65 -17.31
C GLY A 88 -3.25 -5.20 -16.23
N TYR A 89 -3.29 -4.65 -15.01
CA TYR A 89 -2.42 -5.06 -13.90
C TYR A 89 -3.24 -5.36 -12.65
N PRO A 90 -3.46 -6.65 -12.31
CA PRO A 90 -4.19 -7.03 -11.10
C PRO A 90 -3.45 -6.67 -9.80
N GLU A 91 -2.18 -6.28 -9.88
CA GLU A 91 -1.27 -5.98 -8.77
C GLU A 91 -0.61 -4.61 -8.95
N GLY A 92 -0.91 -3.65 -8.08
CA GLY A 92 -0.28 -2.32 -8.13
C GLY A 92 1.03 -2.20 -7.34
N MET A 93 1.36 -3.20 -6.51
CA MET A 93 2.47 -3.10 -5.54
C MET A 93 3.87 -3.03 -6.19
N MET A 94 4.09 -3.69 -7.32
CA MET A 94 5.39 -3.63 -8.01
C MET A 94 5.62 -2.29 -8.71
N LEU A 95 4.54 -1.57 -9.01
CA LEU A 95 4.57 -0.29 -9.74
C LEU A 95 4.52 0.91 -8.79
N ALA A 96 4.35 0.69 -7.50
CA ALA A 96 4.21 1.69 -6.44
C ALA A 96 5.46 1.71 -5.55
#